data_AF-A0A2P5P510-F1
#
_entry.id   AF-A0A2P5P510-F1
#
_cell.length_a   1.000
_cell.length_b   1.000
_cell.length_c   1.000
_cell.angle_alpha   90.00
_cell.angle_beta   90.00
_cell.angle_gamma   90.00
#
_symmetry.space_group_name_H-M   'P 1'
#
loop_
_entity.id
_entity.type
_entity.pdbx_description
1 polymer ?
#
loop_
_entity_poly.entity_id
_entity_poly.type
_entity_poly.pdbx_seq_one_letter_code
_entity_poly.pdbx_strand_id
1 'polypeptide(L)'
;MWLVVALIIGFAAAALIFGMRSKGFSLSWYEWIIGLVGLALVLFAAQNFIEVRDEFNPSAANKFLLFVGLPGLILMVAAWQLAVRRKKAS
;
A
#
# COMPACT_ATOMS: atom_id res chain seq x y z
N MET A 1 16.90 0.69 12.63
CA MET A 1 16.15 -0.25 11.77
C MET A 1 14.73 0.26 11.52
N TRP A 2 13.91 0.48 12.55
CA TRP A 2 12.54 1.04 12.45
C TRP A 2 12.41 2.39 11.74
N LEU A 3 13.36 3.30 11.97
CA LEU A 3 13.38 4.62 11.33
C LEU A 3 13.55 4.53 9.81
N VAL A 4 14.37 3.59 9.33
CA VAL A 4 14.61 3.38 7.89
C VAL A 4 13.37 2.79 7.23
N VAL A 5 12.72 1.84 7.89
CA VAL A 5 11.43 1.29 7.44
C VAL A 5 10.39 2.40 7.36
N ALA A 6 10.21 3.18 8.43
CA ALA A 6 9.27 4.31 8.43
C ALA A 6 9.54 5.36 7.34
N LEU A 7 10.82 5.61 7.01
CA LEU A 7 11.21 6.51 5.93
C LEU A 7 10.89 5.95 4.54
N ILE A 8 11.14 4.66 4.29
CA ILE A 8 10.79 3.99 3.03
C ILE A 8 9.27 4.03 2.83
N ILE A 9 8.54 3.75 3.90
CA ILE A 9 7.08 3.79 3.95
C ILE A 9 6.55 5.20 3.66
N GLY A 10 7.08 6.20 4.36
CA GLY A 10 6.71 7.60 4.18
C GLY A 10 7.03 8.09 2.76
N PHE A 11 8.17 7.67 2.20
CA PHE A 11 8.55 7.99 0.84
C PHE A 11 7.64 7.34 -0.20
N ALA A 12 7.29 6.06 -0.03
CA ALA A 12 6.36 5.37 -0.92
C ALA A 12 4.96 6.00 -0.89
N ALA A 13 4.45 6.34 0.30
CA ALA A 13 3.20 7.05 0.48
C ALA A 13 3.24 8.45 -0.15
N ALA A 14 4.32 9.21 0.07
CA ALA A 14 4.50 10.54 -0.50
C ALA A 14 4.61 10.49 -2.03
N ALA A 15 5.36 9.54 -2.59
CA ALA A 15 5.48 9.34 -4.03
C ALA A 15 4.12 9.00 -4.67
N LEU A 16 3.30 8.19 -4.00
CA LEU A 16 1.94 7.89 -4.43
C LEU A 16 1.09 9.17 -4.45
N ILE A 17 1.08 9.94 -3.35
CA ILE A 17 0.27 11.16 -3.21
C ILE A 17 0.72 12.25 -4.20
N PHE A 18 2.03 12.49 -4.34
CA PHE A 18 2.58 13.47 -5.28
C PHE A 18 2.37 13.06 -6.74
N GLY A 19 2.56 11.78 -7.06
CA GLY A 19 2.29 11.24 -8.39
C GLY A 19 0.82 11.44 -8.80
N MET A 20 -0.11 11.30 -7.86
CA MET A 20 -1.54 11.54 -8.10
C MET A 20 -1.88 13.03 -8.25
N ARG A 21 -1.29 13.90 -7.42
CA ARG A 21 -1.45 15.36 -7.51
C ARG A 21 -0.96 15.93 -8.84
N SER A 22 0.20 15.48 -9.33
CA SER A 22 0.80 15.98 -10.58
C SER A 22 -0.06 15.74 -11.83
N LYS A 23 -0.98 14.77 -11.77
CA LYS A 23 -1.84 14.37 -12.90
C LYS A 23 -3.31 14.84 -12.76
N GLY A 24 -3.59 15.69 -11.78
CA GLY A 24 -4.95 16.20 -11.50
C GLY A 24 -5.93 15.11 -11.06
N PHE A 25 -5.45 14.03 -10.44
CA PHE A 25 -6.34 13.00 -9.90
C PHE A 25 -6.98 13.51 -8.61
N SER A 26 -8.20 14.04 -8.73
CA SER A 26 -9.15 14.11 -7.62
C SER A 26 -9.56 12.67 -7.28
N LEU A 27 -9.28 12.20 -6.07
CA LEU A 27 -9.78 10.94 -5.50
C LEU A 27 -11.09 11.22 -4.76
N SER A 28 -12.10 10.37 -4.94
CA SER A 28 -13.28 10.39 -4.08
C SER A 28 -12.95 9.88 -2.68
N TRP A 29 -13.79 10.21 -1.71
CA TRP A 29 -13.62 9.82 -0.30
C TRP A 29 -13.42 8.30 -0.12
N TYR A 30 -14.15 7.47 -0.87
CA TYR A 30 -14.04 6.01 -0.79
C TYR A 30 -12.74 5.49 -1.40
N GLU A 31 -12.22 6.12 -2.45
CA GLU A 31 -10.94 5.71 -3.06
C GLU A 31 -9.76 6.08 -2.16
N TRP A 32 -9.88 7.19 -1.43
CA TRP A 32 -8.94 7.53 -0.36
C TRP A 32 -8.90 6.46 0.72
N ILE A 33 -10.06 6.03 1.22
CA ILE A 33 -10.14 4.98 2.25
C ILE A 33 -9.59 3.66 1.74
N ILE A 34 -10.01 3.21 0.55
CA ILE A 34 -9.54 1.95 -0.05
C ILE A 34 -8.03 1.99 -0.26
N GLY A 35 -7.51 3.12 -0.77
CA GLY A 35 -6.08 3.31 -0.99
C GLY A 35 -5.27 3.32 0.30
N LEU A 36 -5.75 4.01 1.34
CA LEU A 36 -5.09 4.08 2.65
C LEU A 36 -5.11 2.74 3.39
N VAL A 37 -6.24 2.03 3.38
CA VAL A 37 -6.34 0.69 3.96
C VAL A 37 -5.43 -0.28 3.21
N GLY A 38 -5.43 -0.23 1.88
CA GLY A 38 -4.54 -1.04 1.06
C GLY A 38 -3.07 -0.79 1.39
N LEU A 39 -2.68 0.50 1.46
CA LEU A 39 -1.34 0.91 1.85
C LEU A 39 -1.00 0.38 3.26
N ALA A 40 -1.83 0.62 4.26
CA ALA A 40 -1.60 0.16 5.63
C ALA A 40 -1.36 -1.35 5.71
N LEU A 41 -2.13 -2.16 4.97
CA LEU A 41 -1.95 -3.61 4.91
C LEU A 41 -0.61 -4.02 4.29
N VAL A 42 -0.20 -3.37 3.18
CA VAL A 42 1.11 -3.64 2.56
C VAL A 42 2.24 -3.30 3.52
N LEU A 43 2.13 -2.17 4.22
CA LEU A 43 3.13 -1.71 5.17
C LEU A 43 3.24 -2.64 6.38
N PHE A 44 2.10 -3.05 6.93
CA PHE A 44 2.03 -4.01 8.02
C PHE A 44 2.63 -5.36 7.60
N ALA A 45 2.31 -5.86 6.39
CA ALA A 45 2.89 -7.09 5.87
C ALA A 45 4.40 -7.00 5.66
N ALA A 46 4.90 -5.86 5.16
CA ALA A 46 6.33 -5.64 4.95
C ALA A 46 7.10 -5.58 6.28
N GLN A 47 6.55 -4.89 7.28
CA GLN A 47 7.13 -4.83 8.61
C GLN A 47 7.22 -6.22 9.26
N ASN A 48 6.11 -6.97 9.27
CA ASN A 48 6.06 -8.32 9.85
C ASN A 48 6.94 -9.31 9.08
N PHE A 49 7.09 -9.15 7.77
CA PHE A 49 8.00 -9.98 6.98
C PHE A 49 9.45 -9.84 7.42
N ILE A 50 9.88 -8.62 7.74
CA ILE A 50 11.25 -8.33 8.20
C ILE A 50 11.44 -8.94 9.60
N GLU A 51 10.52 -8.70 10.52
CA GLU A 51 10.58 -9.23 11.89
C GLU A 51 10.58 -10.76 11.95
N VAL A 52 9.65 -11.41 11.24
CA VAL A 52 9.50 -12.87 11.27
C VAL A 52 10.65 -13.59 10.55
N ARG A 53 11.33 -12.92 9.60
CA ARG A 53 12.54 -13.48 8.98
C ARG A 53 13.71 -13.57 9.95
N ASP A 54 13.81 -12.63 10.88
CA ASP A 54 14.88 -12.61 11.87
C ASP A 54 14.71 -13.71 12.94
N GLU A 55 13.49 -14.26 13.09
CA GLU A 55 13.15 -15.35 14.03
C GLU A 55 13.24 -16.78 13.43
N PHE A 56 13.99 -17.01 12.35
CA PHE A 56 14.28 -18.33 11.75
C PHE A 56 13.09 -19.15 11.22
N ASN A 57 11.90 -18.56 11.02
CA ASN A 57 10.75 -19.27 10.45
C ASN A 57 10.29 -18.68 9.09
N PRO A 58 11.08 -18.85 8.01
CA PRO A 58 10.86 -18.20 6.72
C PRO A 58 9.52 -18.56 6.05
N SER A 59 8.90 -19.68 6.43
CA SER A 59 7.56 -20.06 5.96
C SER A 59 6.47 -19.13 6.51
N ALA A 60 6.62 -18.61 7.73
CA ALA A 60 5.65 -17.68 8.33
C ALA A 60 5.75 -16.28 7.73
N ALA A 61 6.96 -15.79 7.42
CA ALA A 61 7.17 -14.49 6.79
C ALA A 61 6.45 -14.40 5.43
N ASN A 62 6.60 -15.43 4.58
CA ASN A 62 5.95 -15.47 3.28
C ASN A 62 4.41 -15.48 3.36
N LYS A 63 3.84 -16.05 4.43
CA LYS A 63 2.38 -16.06 4.65
C LYS A 63 1.85 -14.65 4.93
N PHE A 64 2.60 -13.79 5.63
CA PHE A 64 2.18 -12.40 5.82
C PHE A 64 2.10 -11.62 4.51
N LEU A 65 3.08 -11.77 3.61
CA LEU A 65 3.03 -11.16 2.30
C LEU A 65 1.81 -11.65 1.48
N LEU A 66 1.51 -12.94 1.54
CA LEU A 66 0.41 -13.53 0.78
C LEU A 66 -0.98 -13.16 1.35
N PHE A 67 -1.20 -13.31 2.65
CA PHE A 67 -2.52 -13.14 3.24
C PHE A 67 -2.85 -11.70 3.65
N VAL A 68 -1.84 -10.84 3.78
CA VAL A 68 -2.02 -9.43 4.18
C VAL A 68 -1.53 -8.48 3.09
N GLY A 69 -0.32 -8.72 2.58
CA GLY A 69 0.28 -7.86 1.55
C GLY A 69 -0.50 -7.89 0.23
N LEU A 70 -0.87 -9.08 -0.26
CA LEU A 70 -1.59 -9.22 -1.53
C LEU A 70 -2.99 -8.58 -1.49
N PRO A 71 -3.84 -8.78 -0.47
CA PRO A 71 -5.07 -8.01 -0.33
C PRO A 71 -4.83 -6.50 -0.31
N GLY A 72 -3.77 -6.04 0.38
CA GLY A 72 -3.38 -4.63 0.40
C GLY A 72 -3.09 -4.08 -1.02
N LEU A 73 -2.29 -4.81 -1.80
CA LEU A 73 -2.00 -4.46 -3.20
C LEU A 73 -3.27 -4.46 -4.07
N ILE A 74 -4.16 -5.43 -3.90
CA ILE A 74 -5.44 -5.49 -4.63
C ILE A 74 -6.28 -4.25 -4.34
N LEU A 75 -6.38 -3.82 -3.08
CA LEU A 75 -7.10 -2.61 -2.72
C LEU A 75 -6.47 -1.36 -3.33
N MET A 76 -5.14 -1.24 -3.31
CA MET A 76 -4.45 -0.11 -3.95
C MET A 76 -4.69 -0.06 -5.46
N VAL A 77 -4.65 -1.21 -6.15
CA VAL A 77 -4.97 -1.31 -7.59
C VAL A 77 -6.44 -0.98 -7.85
N ALA A 78 -7.36 -1.43 -6.98
CA ALA A 78 -8.78 -1.10 -7.09
C ALA A 78 -9.03 0.40 -6.94
N ALA A 79 -8.44 1.05 -5.93
CA ALA A 79 -8.53 2.50 -5.72
C ALA A 79 -8.01 3.27 -6.95
N TRP A 80 -6.88 2.85 -7.53
CA TRP A 80 -6.38 3.41 -8.78
C TRP A 80 -7.41 3.24 -9.91
N GLN A 81 -7.84 2.00 -10.16
CA GLN A 81 -8.76 1.68 -11.27
C GLN A 81 -10.05 2.50 -11.18
N LEU A 82 -10.62 2.65 -9.98
CA LEU A 82 -11.79 3.50 -9.74
C LEU A 82 -11.50 4.96 -10.12
N ALA A 83 -10.38 5.52 -9.66
CA ALA A 83 -10.01 6.90 -9.93
C ALA A 83 -9.80 7.16 -11.44
N VAL A 84 -9.12 6.25 -12.15
CA VAL A 84 -8.92 6.34 -13.61
C VAL A 84 -10.24 6.21 -14.36
N ARG A 85 -11.09 5.26 -14.00
CA ARG A 85 -12.38 5.05 -14.67
C ARG A 85 -13.31 6.22 -14.45
N ARG A 86 -13.37 6.82 -13.25
CA ARG A 86 -14.15 8.04 -13.00
C ARG A 86 -13.68 9.18 -13.89
N LYS A 87 -12.35 9.42 -13.95
CA LYS A 87 -11.80 10.49 -14.78
C LYS A 87 -12.13 10.33 -16.27
N LYS A 88 -12.29 9.11 -16.77
CA LYS A 88 -12.72 8.85 -18.16
C LYS A 88 -14.22 9.02 -18.38
N ALA A 89 -15.03 8.87 -17.33
CA ALA A 89 -16.48 8.95 -17.38
C ALA A 89 -17.04 10.35 -17.08
N SER A 90 -16.18 11.27 -16.62
CA SER A 90 -16.48 12.71 -16.44
C SER A 90 -15.96 13.49 -17.63
#